data_AF-A0A3A5JQF8-F1
#
_entry.id   AF-A0A3A5JQF8-F1
#
_cell.length_a   1.000
_cell.length_b   1.000
_cell.length_c   1.000
_cell.angle_alpha   90.00
_cell.angle_beta   90.00
_cell.angle_gamma   90.00
#
_symmetry.space_group_name_H-M   'P 1'
#
loop_
_entity.id
_entity.type
_entity.pdbx_description
1 polymer ?
#
loop_
_entity_poly.entity_id
_entity_poly.type
_entity_poly.pdbx_seq_one_letter_code
_entity_poly.pdbx_strand_id
1 'polypeptide(L)'
;MLISKILVANRSEIAIRVFRAANELGLKTVAIWTEEDKYSLHRFKADESYQVGRGPHLTRDMGPIESYLSIEEVIRVARLSGADAIHPGYGLLSESPEFAEACAVAGITFIGPKPETMRRLG
;
A
#
# COMPACT_ATOMS: atom_id res chain seq x y z
N MET A 1 10.90 5.27 14.43
CA MET A 1 9.64 5.84 14.96
C MET A 1 8.69 4.69 15.28
N LEU A 2 7.79 4.86 16.24
CA LEU A 2 6.73 3.88 16.49
C LEU A 2 5.70 3.99 15.35
N ILE A 3 5.31 2.85 14.79
CA ILE A 3 4.25 2.78 13.77
C ILE A 3 2.92 3.08 14.44
N SER A 4 2.09 3.93 13.82
CA SER A 4 0.75 4.29 14.32
C SER A 4 -0.34 4.11 13.26
N LYS A 5 0.01 4.18 11.96
CA LYS A 5 -0.94 4.02 10.86
C LYS A 5 -0.30 3.29 9.68
N ILE A 6 -0.86 2.13 9.32
CA ILE A 6 -0.38 1.26 8.25
C ILE A 6 -1.27 1.39 7.01
N LEU A 7 -0.67 1.66 5.86
CA LEU A 7 -1.29 1.45 4.55
C LEU A 7 -0.94 0.05 4.04
N VAL A 8 -1.91 -0.70 3.57
CA VAL A 8 -1.65 -2.01 2.94
C VAL A 8 -1.71 -1.87 1.43
N ALA A 9 -0.55 -1.97 0.78
CA ALA A 9 -0.38 -1.80 -0.66
C ALA A 9 -0.72 -3.12 -1.40
N ASN A 10 -1.93 -3.62 -1.13
CA ASN A 10 -2.42 -4.89 -1.66
C ASN A 10 -3.95 -4.93 -1.65
N ARG A 11 -4.53 -6.03 -2.10
CA ARG A 11 -5.98 -6.26 -2.21
C ARG A 11 -6.39 -7.58 -1.57
N SER A 12 -7.70 -7.86 -1.60
CA SER A 12 -8.26 -9.17 -1.26
C SER A 12 -7.88 -9.67 0.15
N GLU A 13 -7.66 -10.97 0.32
CA GLU A 13 -7.45 -11.66 1.59
C GLU A 13 -6.21 -11.17 2.35
N ILE A 14 -5.09 -10.91 1.67
CA ILE A 14 -3.86 -10.50 2.33
C ILE A 14 -3.98 -9.09 2.91
N ALA A 15 -4.70 -8.19 2.22
CA ALA A 15 -5.03 -6.89 2.77
C ALA A 15 -5.84 -7.02 4.08
N ILE A 16 -6.91 -7.83 4.07
CA ILE A 16 -7.73 -8.10 5.26
C ILE A 16 -6.91 -8.75 6.38
N ARG A 17 -6.02 -9.69 6.05
CA ARG A 17 -5.17 -10.39 7.01
C ARG A 17 -4.24 -9.43 7.74
N VAL A 18 -3.70 -8.43 7.04
CA VAL A 18 -2.82 -7.41 7.62
C VAL A 18 -3.64 -6.40 8.43
N PHE A 19 -4.81 -5.97 7.94
CA PHE A 19 -5.70 -5.08 8.70
C PHE A 19 -6.09 -5.67 10.06
N ARG A 20 -6.39 -6.97 10.12
CA ARG A 20 -6.68 -7.66 11.39
C ARG A 20 -5.53 -7.55 12.39
N ALA A 21 -4.31 -7.87 11.95
CA ALA A 21 -3.14 -7.80 12.81
C ALA A 21 -2.84 -6.36 13.28
N ALA A 22 -2.95 -5.39 12.37
CA ALA A 22 -2.78 -3.98 12.71
C ALA A 22 -3.83 -3.51 13.73
N ASN A 23 -5.10 -3.88 13.54
CA ASN A 23 -6.19 -3.53 14.44
C ASN A 23 -6.03 -4.15 15.84
N GLU A 24 -5.61 -5.42 15.93
CA GLU A 24 -5.30 -6.10 17.20
C GLU A 24 -4.19 -5.40 17.98
N LEU A 25 -3.26 -4.73 17.28
CA LEU A 25 -2.18 -3.93 17.86
C LEU A 25 -2.59 -2.47 18.14
N GLY A 26 -3.84 -2.09 17.89
CA GLY A 26 -4.33 -0.71 18.08
C GLY A 26 -3.84 0.28 17.01
N LEU A 27 -3.33 -0.21 15.88
CA LEU A 27 -2.86 0.62 14.75
C LEU A 27 -4.02 0.98 13.83
N LYS A 28 -3.95 2.19 13.25
CA LYS A 28 -4.89 2.61 12.19
C LYS A 28 -4.53 2.01 10.85
N THR A 29 -5.54 1.78 10.01
CA THR A 29 -5.39 1.04 8.76
C THR A 29 -5.93 1.81 7.55
N VAL A 30 -5.19 1.77 6.45
CA VAL A 30 -5.54 2.42 5.19
C VAL A 30 -5.55 1.39 4.07
N ALA A 31 -6.65 1.30 3.32
CA ALA A 31 -6.76 0.51 2.11
C ALA A 31 -6.60 1.36 0.84
N ILE A 32 -5.96 0.81 -0.19
CA ILE A 32 -6.04 1.30 -1.57
C ILE A 32 -6.96 0.40 -2.38
N TRP A 33 -7.69 0.96 -3.35
CA TRP A 33 -8.58 0.19 -4.23
C TRP A 33 -8.65 0.83 -5.61
N THR A 34 -8.85 0.03 -6.65
CA THR A 34 -9.08 0.52 -8.01
C THR A 34 -10.56 0.64 -8.30
N GLU A 35 -10.95 1.34 -9.37
CA GLU A 35 -12.36 1.45 -9.75
C GLU A 35 -13.04 0.08 -9.90
N GLU A 36 -12.33 -0.90 -10.44
CA GLU A 36 -12.81 -2.27 -10.64
C GLU A 36 -12.97 -3.03 -9.31
N ASP A 37 -12.21 -2.63 -8.28
CA ASP A 37 -12.29 -3.15 -6.91
C ASP A 37 -13.15 -2.29 -5.98
N LYS A 38 -13.97 -1.36 -6.50
CA LYS A 38 -14.78 -0.47 -5.65
C LYS A 38 -15.75 -1.17 -4.70
N TYR A 39 -16.14 -2.41 -5.02
CA TYR A 39 -16.99 -3.28 -4.20
C TYR A 39 -16.21 -4.39 -3.49
N SER A 40 -14.88 -4.42 -3.63
CA SER A 40 -14.05 -5.44 -3.02
C SER A 40 -14.10 -5.35 -1.49
N LEU A 41 -14.21 -6.50 -0.83
CA LEU A 41 -14.42 -6.56 0.62
C LEU A 41 -13.31 -5.85 1.40
N HIS A 42 -12.06 -5.98 0.95
CA HIS A 42 -10.90 -5.44 1.67
C HIS A 42 -10.97 -3.92 1.88
N ARG A 43 -11.56 -3.19 0.93
CA ARG A 43 -11.76 -1.73 1.01
C ARG A 43 -12.55 -1.34 2.26
N PHE A 44 -13.57 -2.13 2.62
CA PHE A 44 -14.45 -1.87 3.75
C PHE A 44 -13.94 -2.44 5.08
N LYS A 45 -12.72 -3.01 5.11
CA LYS A 45 -12.12 -3.63 6.29
C LYS A 45 -10.98 -2.79 6.90
N ALA A 46 -10.60 -1.70 6.27
CA ALA A 46 -9.70 -0.70 6.83
C ALA A 46 -10.48 0.44 7.52
N ASP A 47 -9.82 1.21 8.39
CA ASP A 47 -10.40 2.41 9.02
C ASP A 47 -10.74 3.50 7.99
N GLU A 48 -9.92 3.62 6.94
CA GLU A 48 -10.13 4.52 5.81
C GLU A 48 -9.64 3.88 4.50
N SER A 49 -10.14 4.36 3.35
CA SER A 49 -9.76 3.81 2.04
C SER A 49 -9.76 4.85 0.93
N TYR A 50 -8.84 4.70 -0.04
CA TYR A 50 -8.62 5.68 -1.10
C TYR A 50 -8.49 5.02 -2.47
N GLN A 51 -9.04 5.67 -3.49
CA GLN A 51 -8.93 5.20 -4.87
C GLN A 51 -7.52 5.44 -5.42
N VAL A 52 -7.02 4.46 -6.17
CA VAL A 52 -5.79 4.55 -6.97
C VAL A 52 -6.08 4.30 -8.45
N GLY A 53 -5.26 4.89 -9.31
CA GLY A 53 -5.27 4.65 -10.75
C GLY A 53 -6.26 5.48 -11.57
N ARG A 54 -7.04 6.35 -10.95
CA ARG A 54 -7.89 7.34 -11.62
C ARG A 54 -7.87 8.67 -10.86
N GLY A 55 -7.91 9.78 -11.59
CA GLY A 55 -7.96 11.12 -11.00
C GLY A 55 -7.29 12.19 -11.85
N PRO A 56 -7.50 13.48 -11.52
CA PRO A 56 -7.00 14.62 -12.29
C PRO A 56 -5.47 14.75 -12.28
N HIS A 57 -4.78 14.07 -11.34
CA HIS A 57 -3.33 14.05 -11.24
C HIS A 57 -2.67 13.06 -12.21
N LEU A 58 -3.45 12.24 -12.93
CA LEU A 58 -2.97 11.28 -13.92
C LEU A 58 -3.26 11.78 -15.34
N THR A 59 -2.37 11.46 -16.29
CA THR A 59 -2.58 11.78 -17.71
C THR A 59 -3.58 10.87 -18.40
N ARG A 60 -3.84 9.68 -17.82
CA ARG A 60 -4.84 8.71 -18.24
C ARG A 60 -5.26 7.83 -17.06
N ASP A 61 -6.40 7.18 -17.19
CA ASP A 61 -6.77 6.08 -16.30
C ASP A 61 -5.78 4.92 -16.44
N MET A 62 -5.41 4.33 -15.30
CA MET A 62 -4.59 3.12 -15.20
C MET A 62 -5.45 1.87 -15.29
N GLY A 63 -4.88 0.78 -15.81
CA GLY A 63 -5.51 -0.53 -15.75
C GLY A 63 -5.66 -1.04 -14.31
N PRO A 64 -6.51 -2.06 -14.06
CA PRO A 64 -6.80 -2.54 -12.71
C PRO A 64 -5.54 -3.07 -11.98
N ILE A 65 -4.70 -3.84 -12.65
CA ILE A 65 -3.45 -4.33 -12.04
C ILE A 65 -2.37 -3.25 -12.04
N GLU A 66 -2.28 -2.46 -13.11
CA GLU A 66 -1.35 -1.33 -13.22
C GLU A 66 -1.48 -0.36 -12.05
N SER A 67 -2.71 -0.08 -11.62
CA SER A 67 -3.00 0.82 -10.51
C SER A 67 -2.40 0.35 -9.17
N TYR A 68 -2.38 -0.97 -8.92
CA TYR A 68 -1.75 -1.53 -7.72
C TYR A 68 -0.22 -1.64 -7.84
N LEU A 69 0.32 -1.62 -9.05
CA LEU A 69 1.76 -1.63 -9.33
C LEU A 69 2.35 -0.21 -9.39
N SER A 70 1.53 0.83 -9.30
CA SER A 70 1.99 2.21 -9.33
C SER A 70 2.58 2.64 -7.97
N ILE A 71 3.91 2.67 -7.89
CA ILE A 71 4.64 3.20 -6.72
C ILE A 71 4.18 4.61 -6.39
N GLU A 72 4.01 5.46 -7.41
CA GLU A 72 3.61 6.86 -7.22
C GLU A 72 2.22 6.99 -6.60
N GLU A 73 1.25 6.18 -7.05
CA GLU A 73 -0.11 6.18 -6.47
C GLU A 73 -0.11 5.70 -5.02
N VAL A 74 0.64 4.64 -4.72
CA VAL A 74 0.73 4.10 -3.36
C VAL A 74 1.36 5.12 -2.42
N ILE A 75 2.46 5.76 -2.82
CA ILE A 75 3.13 6.81 -2.03
C ILE A 75 2.23 8.05 -1.90
N ARG A 76 1.50 8.43 -2.95
CA ARG A 76 0.52 9.53 -2.90
C ARG A 76 -0.54 9.28 -1.83
N VAL A 77 -1.14 8.08 -1.80
CA VAL A 77 -2.15 7.74 -0.80
C VAL A 77 -1.55 7.66 0.61
N ALA A 78 -0.36 7.09 0.76
CA ALA A 78 0.31 7.04 2.07
C ALA A 78 0.52 8.45 2.65
N ARG A 79 0.94 9.42 1.81
CA ARG A 79 1.06 10.82 2.21
C ARG A 79 -0.29 11.47 2.50
N LEU A 80 -1.28 11.27 1.64
CA LEU A 80 -2.63 11.84 1.81
C LEU A 80 -3.30 11.38 3.11
N SER A 81 -3.17 10.09 3.43
CA SER A 81 -3.74 9.47 4.63
C SER A 81 -2.90 9.69 5.89
N GLY A 82 -1.65 10.12 5.74
CA GLY A 82 -0.69 10.22 6.85
C GLY A 82 -0.27 8.85 7.41
N ALA A 83 -0.20 7.83 6.57
CA ALA A 83 0.35 6.52 6.96
C ALA A 83 1.87 6.62 7.17
N ASP A 84 2.36 6.07 8.28
CA ASP A 84 3.79 6.08 8.65
C ASP A 84 4.49 4.75 8.33
N ALA A 85 3.72 3.73 7.92
CA ALA A 85 4.24 2.48 7.41
C ALA A 85 3.39 1.92 6.26
N ILE A 86 4.04 1.16 5.38
CA ILE A 86 3.38 0.42 4.30
C ILE A 86 3.70 -1.06 4.43
N HIS A 87 2.65 -1.89 4.44
CA HIS A 87 2.76 -3.33 4.31
C HIS A 87 2.44 -3.76 2.87
N PRO A 88 3.36 -4.39 2.13
CA PRO A 88 3.10 -4.71 0.73
C PRO A 88 2.31 -6.01 0.52
N GLY A 89 2.16 -6.84 1.56
CA GLY A 89 1.52 -8.14 1.42
C GLY A 89 2.40 -9.11 0.63
N TYR A 90 1.84 -9.81 -0.36
CA TYR A 90 2.57 -10.64 -1.31
C TYR A 90 2.16 -10.32 -2.75
N GLY A 91 3.05 -10.65 -3.70
CA GLY A 91 2.89 -10.23 -5.09
C GLY A 91 2.90 -8.70 -5.22
N LEU A 92 2.47 -8.19 -6.37
CA LEU A 92 2.47 -6.76 -6.66
C LEU A 92 3.86 -6.14 -6.40
N LEU A 93 3.95 -5.19 -5.47
CA LEU A 93 5.17 -4.46 -5.13
C LEU A 93 5.96 -5.09 -3.96
N SER A 94 5.59 -6.28 -3.46
CA SER A 94 6.20 -6.86 -2.25
C SER A 94 7.69 -7.16 -2.36
N GLU A 95 8.17 -7.37 -3.58
CA GLU A 95 9.57 -7.71 -3.86
C GLU A 95 10.25 -6.63 -4.73
N SER A 96 9.63 -5.46 -4.89
CA SER A 96 10.25 -4.35 -5.63
C SER A 96 11.22 -3.58 -4.72
N PRO A 97 12.54 -3.65 -4.96
CA PRO A 97 13.50 -2.82 -4.24
C PRO A 97 13.27 -1.32 -4.49
N GLU A 98 12.79 -0.95 -5.68
CA GLU A 98 12.45 0.43 -6.04
C GLU A 98 11.31 0.95 -5.16
N PHE A 99 10.32 0.11 -4.86
CA PHE A 99 9.21 0.50 -3.99
C PHE A 99 9.67 0.68 -2.54
N ALA A 100 10.52 -0.22 -2.03
CA ALA A 100 11.10 -0.08 -0.70
C ALA A 100 11.99 1.17 -0.58
N GLU A 101 12.75 1.52 -1.63
CA GLU A 101 13.51 2.78 -1.71
C GLU A 101 12.60 4.00 -1.75
N ALA A 102 11.53 3.97 -2.54
CA ALA A 102 10.56 5.07 -2.60
C ALA A 102 9.90 5.31 -1.24
N CYS A 103 9.61 4.26 -0.47
CA CYS A 103 9.13 4.37 0.91
C CYS A 103 10.16 5.09 1.80
N ALA A 104 11.43 4.68 1.74
CA ALA A 104 12.51 5.30 2.52
C ALA A 104 12.71 6.78 2.16
N VAL A 105 12.72 7.12 0.87
CA VAL A 105 12.79 8.52 0.38
C VAL A 105 11.59 9.35 0.86
N ALA A 106 10.41 8.74 0.93
CA ALA A 106 9.21 9.40 1.44
C ALA A 106 9.13 9.47 2.99
N GLY A 107 10.10 8.90 3.71
CA GLY A 107 10.07 8.83 5.17
C GLY A 107 9.04 7.85 5.74
N ILE A 108 8.64 6.85 4.95
CA ILE A 108 7.62 5.85 5.29
C ILE A 108 8.30 4.51 5.57
N THR A 109 7.91 3.85 6.66
CA THR A 109 8.47 2.54 7.03
C THR A 109 7.96 1.47 6.07
N PHE A 110 8.86 0.85 5.30
CA PHE A 110 8.53 -0.34 4.53
C PHE A 110 8.55 -1.58 5.43
N ILE A 111 7.42 -2.28 5.57
CA ILE A 111 7.31 -3.50 6.39
C ILE A 111 7.77 -4.70 5.54
N GLY A 112 9.08 -4.91 5.51
CA GLY A 112 9.72 -6.00 4.79
C GLY A 112 11.25 -5.89 4.84
N PRO A 113 11.98 -6.67 4.01
CA PRO A 113 13.44 -6.61 3.98
C PRO A 113 13.93 -5.29 3.36
N LYS A 114 15.22 -4.99 3.56
CA LYS A 114 15.86 -3.82 2.94
C LYS A 114 15.96 -3.99 1.41
N PRO A 115 15.99 -2.89 0.63
CA PRO A 115 16.18 -2.95 -0.82
C PRO A 115 17.41 -3.74 -1.26
N GLU A 116 18.54 -3.64 -0.53
CA GLU A 116 19.74 -4.41 -0.89
C GLU A 116 19.56 -5.91 -0.70
N THR A 117 18.73 -6.32 0.28
CA THR A 117 18.39 -7.74 0.47
C THR A 117 17.52 -8.25 -0.67
N MET A 118 16.55 -7.45 -1.12
CA MET A 118 15.69 -7.83 -2.26
C MET A 118 16.49 -8.00 -3.54
N ARG A 119 17.38 -7.04 -3.88
CA ARG A 119 18.26 -7.13 -5.06
C ARG A 119 19.19 -8.35 -5.06
N ARG A 120 19.47 -8.91 -3.89
CA ARG A 120 20.33 -10.10 -3.75
C ARG A 120 19.57 -11.42 -3.90
N LEU A 121 18.26 -11.42 -3.72
CA LEU A 121 17.44 -12.63 -3.62
C LEU A 121 16.34 -12.73 -4.69
N GLY A 122 15.92 -11.62 -5.30
CA GLY A 122 15.00 -11.57 -6.43
C GLY A 122 15.71 -11.79 -7.76
#